data_AF-A0A257WER8-F1
#
_entry.id   AF-A0A257WER8-F1
#
_cell.length_a   1.000
_cell.length_b   1.000
_cell.length_c   1.000
_cell.angle_alpha   90.00
_cell.angle_beta   90.00
_cell.angle_gamma   90.00
#
_symmetry.space_group_name_H-M   'P 1'
#
loop_
_entity.id
_entity.type
_entity.pdbx_description
1 polymer ?
#
loop_
_entity_poly.entity_id
_entity_poly.type
_entity_poly.pdbx_seq_one_letter_code
_entity_poly.pdbx_strand_id
1 'polypeptide(L)'
;MLWSAALPAVESLIVADGQPRAEIVISESPQRSARLAAHELQDSLKKITGARLPITYEPHANVPIQIYVGRSPHTDRLHISAEGLRDGAYRIVGRDSWLVLIGDDTDFVPIEPWARNNSDIASGKLQSAWNEITGAPWGVPNAGMYKHRLRL
;
A
#
# COMPACT_ATOMS: atom_id res chain seq x y z
N MET A 1 31.60 -33.94 -23.66
CA MET A 1 31.21 -32.55 -23.35
C MET A 1 29.70 -32.45 -23.48
N LEU A 2 28.98 -32.38 -22.37
CA LEU A 2 27.54 -32.14 -22.37
C LEU A 2 27.34 -30.62 -22.34
N TRP A 3 26.73 -30.06 -23.38
CA TRP A 3 26.27 -28.68 -23.36
C TRP A 3 25.04 -28.59 -22.46
N SER A 4 25.14 -27.83 -21.37
CA SER A 4 23.96 -27.29 -20.71
C SER A 4 23.32 -26.29 -21.66
N ALA A 5 22.20 -26.68 -22.28
CA ALA A 5 21.30 -25.70 -22.86
C ALA A 5 20.73 -24.85 -21.72
N ALA A 6 21.01 -23.54 -21.74
CA ALA A 6 20.27 -22.60 -20.91
C ALA A 6 18.80 -22.69 -21.36
N LEU A 7 17.91 -23.06 -20.45
CA LEU A 7 16.47 -22.98 -20.70
C LEU A 7 16.14 -21.52 -21.05
N PRO A 8 15.33 -21.26 -22.10
CA PRO A 8 14.90 -19.91 -22.39
C PRO A 8 14.19 -19.36 -21.16
N ALA A 9 14.62 -18.18 -20.69
CA ALA A 9 13.88 -17.45 -19.68
C ALA A 9 12.48 -17.20 -20.26
N VAL A 10 11.44 -17.73 -19.60
CA VAL A 10 10.06 -17.36 -19.91
C VAL A 10 9.97 -15.86 -19.67
N GLU A 11 9.68 -15.11 -20.72
CA GLU A 11 9.47 -13.67 -20.63
C GLU A 11 8.12 -13.42 -19.93
N SER A 12 8.15 -13.28 -18.61
CA SER A 12 6.97 -12.97 -17.81
C SER A 12 6.61 -11.50 -17.99
N LEU A 13 5.69 -11.23 -18.91
CA LEU A 13 5.20 -9.88 -19.19
C LEU A 13 3.98 -9.56 -18.33
N ILE A 14 4.04 -8.45 -17.59
CA ILE A 14 2.92 -7.91 -16.80
C ILE A 14 1.80 -7.39 -17.72
N VAL A 15 2.17 -6.87 -18.88
CA VAL A 15 1.28 -6.44 -19.96
C VAL A 15 1.87 -6.91 -21.28
N ALA A 16 1.05 -7.52 -22.14
CA ALA A 16 1.44 -7.94 -23.49
C ALA A 16 0.43 -7.38 -24.49
N ASP A 17 0.90 -6.71 -25.53
CA ASP A 17 0.06 -6.13 -26.59
C ASP A 17 -1.07 -5.22 -26.06
N GLY A 18 -0.77 -4.44 -25.01
CA GLY A 18 -1.74 -3.56 -24.35
C GLY A 18 -2.80 -4.29 -23.53
N GLN A 19 -2.68 -5.61 -23.34
CA GLN A 19 -3.59 -6.42 -22.53
C GLN A 19 -2.95 -6.77 -21.18
N PRO A 20 -3.68 -6.62 -20.06
CA PRO A 20 -3.18 -7.00 -18.75
C PRO A 20 -2.96 -8.52 -18.69
N ARG A 21 -1.77 -8.92 -18.25
CA ARG A 21 -1.38 -10.32 -18.01
C ARG A 21 -1.10 -10.59 -16.53
N ALA A 22 -1.28 -9.57 -15.70
CA ALA A 22 -1.13 -9.62 -14.27
C ALA A 22 -2.34 -8.99 -13.57
N GLU A 23 -2.46 -9.29 -12.29
CA GLU A 23 -3.36 -8.60 -11.37
C GLU A 23 -2.61 -8.13 -10.13
N ILE A 24 -3.16 -7.12 -9.46
CA ILE A 24 -2.62 -6.58 -8.21
C ILE A 24 -3.48 -7.14 -7.07
N VAL A 25 -2.89 -7.94 -6.20
CA VAL A 25 -3.59 -8.59 -5.08
C VAL A 25 -3.24 -7.86 -3.79
N ILE A 26 -4.26 -7.43 -3.05
CA ILE A 26 -4.13 -6.81 -1.72
C ILE A 26 -4.97 -7.57 -0.68
N SER A 27 -4.71 -7.37 0.61
CA SER A 27 -5.58 -7.91 1.67
C SER A 27 -7.03 -7.36 1.53
N GLU A 28 -8.04 -8.09 2.02
CA GLU A 28 -9.41 -7.57 2.15
C GLU A 28 -9.51 -6.34 3.06
N SER A 29 -8.64 -6.28 4.08
CA SER A 29 -8.47 -5.12 4.96
C SER A 29 -7.02 -4.64 4.90
N PRO A 30 -6.62 -3.99 3.79
CA PRO A 30 -5.25 -3.52 3.61
C PRO A 30 -5.05 -2.21 4.38
N GLN A 31 -3.83 -2.04 4.91
CA GLN A 31 -3.36 -0.75 5.43
C GLN A 31 -3.55 0.35 4.39
N ARG A 32 -3.71 1.60 4.84
CA ARG A 32 -3.95 2.74 3.94
C ARG A 32 -2.82 2.93 2.95
N SER A 33 -1.56 2.74 3.36
CA SER A 33 -0.39 2.83 2.49
C SER A 33 -0.40 1.74 1.41
N ALA A 34 -0.66 0.48 1.78
CA ALA A 34 -0.74 -0.62 0.83
C ALA A 34 -1.85 -0.43 -0.21
N ARG A 35 -3.02 0.09 0.22
CA ARG A 35 -4.11 0.46 -0.69
C ARG A 35 -3.67 1.55 -1.66
N LEU A 36 -3.08 2.64 -1.15
CA LEU A 36 -2.56 3.72 -1.98
C LEU A 36 -1.52 3.20 -2.99
N ALA A 37 -0.55 2.42 -2.53
CA ALA A 37 0.50 1.85 -3.36
C ALA A 37 -0.06 0.97 -4.49
N ALA A 38 -1.08 0.14 -4.22
CA ALA A 38 -1.74 -0.66 -5.25
C ALA A 38 -2.41 0.21 -6.33
N HIS A 39 -3.08 1.28 -5.93
CA HIS A 39 -3.69 2.22 -6.87
C HIS A 39 -2.65 3.04 -7.66
N GLU A 40 -1.57 3.48 -7.02
CA GLU A 40 -0.47 4.18 -7.69
C GLU A 40 0.27 3.28 -8.67
N LEU A 41 0.48 2.01 -8.32
CA LEU A 41 1.05 1.01 -9.22
C LEU A 41 0.14 0.78 -10.43
N GLN A 42 -1.16 0.59 -10.21
CA GLN A 42 -2.14 0.41 -11.29
C GLN A 42 -2.15 1.62 -12.23
N ASP A 43 -2.20 2.83 -11.69
CA ASP A 43 -2.23 4.07 -12.48
C ASP A 43 -0.92 4.26 -13.26
N SER A 44 0.22 4.01 -12.62
CA SER A 44 1.53 4.09 -13.27
C SER A 44 1.66 3.08 -14.41
N LEU A 45 1.26 1.83 -14.20
CA LEU A 45 1.26 0.79 -15.24
C LEU A 45 0.34 1.16 -16.39
N LYS A 46 -0.85 1.71 -16.10
CA LYS A 46 -1.77 2.20 -17.13
C LYS A 46 -1.16 3.34 -17.95
N LYS A 47 -0.46 4.28 -17.31
CA LYS A 47 0.23 5.37 -18.01
C LYS A 47 1.35 4.87 -18.92
N ILE A 48 2.10 3.86 -18.47
CA ILE A 48 3.22 3.29 -19.23
C ILE A 48 2.72 2.44 -20.41
N THR A 49 1.68 1.63 -20.19
CA THR A 49 1.31 0.54 -21.11
C THR A 49 -0.04 0.72 -21.80
N GLY A 50 -0.86 1.66 -21.35
CA GLY A 50 -2.27 1.80 -21.74
C GLY A 50 -3.22 0.79 -21.06
N ALA A 51 -2.69 -0.30 -20.49
CA ALA A 51 -3.48 -1.37 -19.88
C ALA A 51 -3.76 -1.11 -18.39
N ARG A 52 -5.01 -1.26 -17.96
CA ARG A 52 -5.37 -1.19 -16.54
C ARG A 52 -5.44 -2.59 -15.95
N LEU A 53 -4.50 -2.92 -15.06
CA LEU A 53 -4.54 -4.18 -14.30
C LEU A 53 -5.68 -4.15 -13.28
N PRO A 54 -6.38 -5.27 -13.03
CA PRO A 54 -7.34 -5.36 -11.94
C PRO A 54 -6.64 -5.31 -10.56
N ILE A 55 -7.30 -4.72 -9.57
CA ILE A 55 -6.94 -4.84 -8.15
C ILE A 55 -7.95 -5.80 -7.52
N THR A 56 -7.48 -6.86 -6.86
CA THR A 56 -8.30 -7.95 -6.31
C THR A 56 -7.88 -8.28 -4.88
N TYR A 57 -8.71 -9.04 -4.16
CA TYR A 57 -8.39 -9.55 -2.82
C TYR A 57 -7.90 -11.00 -2.83
N GLU A 58 -8.31 -11.74 -3.87
CA GLU A 58 -7.95 -13.12 -4.08
C GLU A 58 -7.28 -13.26 -5.46
N PRO A 59 -6.21 -14.08 -5.57
CA PRO A 59 -5.59 -14.38 -6.84
C PRO A 59 -6.49 -15.31 -7.66
N HIS A 60 -6.69 -14.99 -8.93
CA HIS A 60 -7.39 -15.79 -9.90
C HIS A 60 -6.44 -16.75 -10.61
N ALA A 61 -6.79 -18.04 -10.65
CA ALA A 61 -5.96 -19.09 -11.24
C ALA A 61 -5.70 -18.90 -12.75
N ASN A 62 -6.54 -18.14 -13.46
CA ASN A 62 -6.39 -17.86 -14.89
C ASN A 62 -5.54 -16.60 -15.18
N VAL A 63 -5.06 -15.89 -14.15
CA VAL A 63 -4.18 -14.74 -14.31
C VAL A 63 -2.72 -15.20 -14.19
N PRO A 64 -1.88 -15.03 -15.24
CA PRO A 64 -0.52 -15.56 -15.26
C PRO A 64 0.42 -15.01 -14.19
N ILE A 65 0.28 -13.73 -13.82
CA ILE A 65 1.19 -13.05 -12.90
C ILE A 65 0.40 -12.42 -11.75
N GLN A 66 0.82 -12.73 -10.53
CA GLN A 66 0.23 -12.19 -9.30
C GLN A 66 1.15 -11.15 -8.68
N ILE A 67 0.71 -9.89 -8.57
CA ILE A 67 1.48 -8.82 -7.92
C ILE A 67 0.86 -8.54 -6.55
N TYR A 68 1.45 -9.09 -5.49
CA TYR A 68 1.01 -8.87 -4.12
C TYR A 68 1.55 -7.54 -3.58
N VAL A 69 0.66 -6.69 -3.07
CA VAL A 69 1.03 -5.40 -2.46
C VAL A 69 0.60 -5.37 -0.99
N GLY A 70 1.60 -5.23 -0.12
CA GLY A 70 1.41 -5.28 1.33
C GLY A 70 1.22 -6.70 1.88
N ARG A 71 1.06 -6.79 3.20
CA ARG A 71 0.85 -8.07 3.90
C ARG A 71 -0.56 -8.61 3.69
N SER A 72 -0.67 -9.91 3.41
CA SER A 72 -1.94 -10.64 3.29
C SER A 72 -1.76 -12.14 3.61
N PRO A 73 -2.84 -12.92 3.75
CA PRO A 73 -2.75 -14.39 3.85
C PRO A 73 -2.01 -15.04 2.66
N HIS A 74 -1.94 -14.37 1.50
CA HIS A 74 -1.21 -14.84 0.32
C HIS A 74 0.30 -14.70 0.50
N THR A 75 0.77 -13.54 0.98
CA THR A 75 2.21 -13.31 1.25
C THR A 75 2.70 -14.14 2.43
N ASP A 76 1.85 -14.35 3.43
CA ASP A 76 2.14 -15.21 4.58
C ASP A 76 2.36 -16.67 4.13
N ARG A 77 1.54 -17.20 3.20
CA ARG A 77 1.73 -18.54 2.60
C ARG A 77 3.03 -18.67 1.80
N LEU A 78 3.52 -17.55 1.23
CA LEU A 78 4.82 -17.48 0.57
C LEU A 78 5.99 -17.32 1.55
N HIS A 79 5.71 -17.21 2.85
CA HIS A 79 6.70 -16.91 3.90
C HIS A 79 7.45 -15.59 3.66
N ILE A 80 6.77 -14.60 3.07
CA ILE A 80 7.31 -13.27 2.81
C ILE A 80 6.60 -12.28 3.70
N SER A 81 7.34 -11.70 4.66
CA SER A 81 6.85 -10.71 5.60
C SER A 81 7.65 -9.41 5.53
N ALA A 82 7.20 -8.40 6.27
CA ALA A 82 7.95 -7.17 6.55
C ALA A 82 8.93 -7.33 7.73
N GLU A 83 9.05 -8.53 8.31
CA GLU A 83 9.86 -8.75 9.49
C GLU A 83 11.34 -8.39 9.24
N GLY A 84 11.90 -7.64 10.19
CA GLY A 84 13.28 -7.16 10.13
C GLY A 84 13.50 -5.94 9.25
N LEU A 85 12.48 -5.45 8.54
CA LEU A 85 12.54 -4.15 7.88
C LEU A 85 12.55 -3.04 8.93
N ARG A 86 13.35 -1.99 8.70
CA ARG A 86 13.52 -0.85 9.60
C ARG A 86 13.63 0.42 8.78
N ASP A 87 13.35 1.56 9.41
CA ASP A 87 13.64 2.88 8.87
C ASP A 87 13.08 3.13 7.45
N GLY A 88 11.85 2.64 7.19
CA GLY A 88 11.20 2.77 5.88
C GLY A 88 11.72 1.80 4.81
N ALA A 89 12.47 0.77 5.19
CA ALA A 89 12.88 -0.28 4.27
C ALA A 89 11.68 -1.06 3.73
N TYR A 90 11.85 -1.54 2.50
CA TYR A 90 10.89 -2.38 1.81
C TYR A 90 11.58 -3.63 1.27
N ARG A 91 10.78 -4.62 0.89
CA ARG A 91 11.21 -5.90 0.33
C ARG A 91 10.44 -6.16 -0.96
N ILE A 92 11.20 -6.50 -2.01
CA ILE A 92 10.69 -6.90 -3.31
C ILE A 92 11.20 -8.33 -3.57
N VAL A 93 10.28 -9.27 -3.78
CA VAL A 93 10.62 -10.67 -4.07
C VAL A 93 9.84 -11.14 -5.28
N GLY A 94 10.52 -11.71 -6.27
CA GLY A 94 9.89 -12.19 -7.50
C GLY A 94 10.25 -13.65 -7.83
N ARG A 95 9.31 -14.29 -8.53
CA ARG A 95 9.46 -15.57 -9.26
C ARG A 95 8.73 -15.44 -10.61
N ASP A 96 8.75 -16.50 -11.40
CA ASP A 96 8.23 -16.50 -12.76
C ASP A 96 6.74 -16.08 -12.85
N SER A 97 5.91 -16.41 -11.86
CA SER A 97 4.46 -16.15 -11.86
C SER A 97 3.98 -15.18 -10.77
N TRP A 98 4.87 -14.57 -9.99
CA TRP A 98 4.46 -13.62 -8.94
C TRP A 98 5.55 -12.65 -8.51
N LEU A 99 5.10 -11.52 -7.97
CA LEU A 99 5.90 -10.45 -7.39
C LEU A 99 5.27 -10.03 -6.05
N VAL A 100 6.06 -9.90 -5.00
CA VAL A 100 5.63 -9.36 -3.69
C VAL A 100 6.33 -8.03 -3.46
N LEU A 101 5.53 -7.00 -3.14
CA LEU A 101 5.97 -5.66 -2.76
C LEU A 101 5.48 -5.40 -1.33
N ILE A 102 6.37 -5.41 -0.34
CA ILE A 102 5.99 -5.28 1.07
C ILE A 102 6.91 -4.32 1.83
N GLY A 103 6.32 -3.49 2.69
CA GLY A 103 7.01 -2.60 3.63
C GLY A 103 6.45 -2.78 5.04
N ASP A 104 7.21 -2.34 6.04
CA ASP A 104 6.74 -2.27 7.43
C ASP A 104 6.06 -0.92 7.67
N ASP A 105 4.85 -0.77 7.13
CA ASP A 105 4.03 0.42 7.33
C ASP A 105 3.05 0.21 8.49
N THR A 106 2.60 1.32 9.05
CA THR A 106 1.53 1.35 10.06
C THR A 106 0.51 2.41 9.70
N ASP A 107 -0.76 2.12 9.93
CA ASP A 107 -1.78 3.15 9.85
C ASP A 107 -1.57 4.16 10.98
N PHE A 108 -1.36 5.42 10.60
CA PHE A 108 -1.26 6.51 11.56
C PHE A 108 -2.55 6.60 12.38
N VAL A 109 -2.41 6.43 13.70
CA VAL A 109 -3.46 6.66 14.69
C VAL A 109 -3.19 8.02 15.35
N PRO A 110 -4.02 9.03 15.10
CA PRO A 110 -3.92 10.33 15.74
C PRO A 110 -3.86 10.23 17.27
N ILE A 111 -2.95 10.97 17.87
CA ILE A 111 -2.92 11.17 19.33
C ILE A 111 -3.85 12.34 19.66
N GLU A 112 -4.73 12.16 20.64
CA GLU A 112 -5.63 13.21 21.14
C GLU A 112 -4.83 14.29 21.91
N PRO A 113 -5.25 15.57 21.86
CA PRO A 113 -6.51 16.05 21.32
C PRO A 113 -6.44 16.39 19.83
N TRP A 114 -7.49 16.06 19.09
CA TRP A 114 -7.73 16.59 17.74
C TRP A 114 -9.22 16.93 17.57
N ALA A 115 -9.51 17.95 16.75
CA ALA A 115 -10.90 18.36 16.51
C ALA A 115 -11.62 17.28 15.71
N ARG A 116 -12.86 16.91 16.06
CA ARG A 116 -13.68 15.94 15.29
C ARG A 116 -14.47 16.60 14.17
N ASN A 117 -14.65 17.92 14.25
CA ASN A 117 -15.40 18.75 13.31
C ASN A 117 -14.96 20.23 13.46
N ASN A 118 -15.53 21.12 12.64
CA ASN A 118 -15.23 22.56 12.72
C ASN A 118 -15.66 23.20 14.05
N SER A 119 -16.71 22.69 14.71
CA SER A 119 -17.21 23.32 15.95
C SER A 119 -16.28 23.10 17.14
N ASP A 120 -15.56 21.97 17.20
CA ASP A 120 -14.50 21.74 18.19
C ASP A 120 -13.37 22.79 18.08
N ILE A 121 -13.13 23.33 16.88
CA ILE A 121 -12.15 24.41 16.63
C ILE A 121 -12.77 25.76 16.98
N ALA A 122 -13.93 26.09 16.39
CA ALA A 122 -14.56 27.41 16.52
C ALA A 122 -14.95 27.75 17.97
N SER A 123 -15.32 26.74 18.77
CA SER A 123 -15.63 26.90 20.19
C SER A 123 -14.40 27.09 21.08
N GLY A 124 -13.18 26.91 20.56
CA GLY A 124 -11.95 26.92 21.34
C GLY A 124 -11.71 25.63 22.14
N LYS A 125 -12.63 24.66 22.13
CA LYS A 125 -12.51 23.39 22.89
C LYS A 125 -11.19 22.66 22.62
N LEU A 126 -10.81 22.53 21.35
CA LEU A 126 -9.53 21.92 20.97
C LEU A 126 -8.34 22.68 21.56
N GLN A 127 -8.36 24.01 21.45
CA GLN A 127 -7.28 24.87 21.93
C GLN A 127 -7.16 24.80 23.45
N SER A 128 -8.28 24.76 24.19
CA SER A 128 -8.27 24.63 25.64
C SER A 128 -7.66 23.29 26.10
N ALA A 129 -8.05 22.17 25.48
CA ALA A 129 -7.48 20.86 25.80
C ALA A 129 -5.97 20.79 25.52
N TRP A 130 -5.53 21.44 24.44
CA TRP A 130 -4.10 21.52 24.10
C TRP A 130 -3.31 22.40 25.08
N ASN A 131 -3.89 23.52 25.53
CA ASN A 131 -3.27 24.38 26.53
C ASN A 131 -3.12 23.64 27.88
N GLU A 132 -4.09 22.80 28.25
CA GLU A 132 -4.01 21.99 29.47
C GLU A 132 -2.85 21.00 29.42
N ILE A 133 -2.64 20.34 28.28
CA ILE A 133 -1.55 19.36 28.10
C ILE A 133 -0.18 20.04 28.05
N THR A 134 -0.08 21.19 27.39
CA THR A 134 1.20 21.87 27.15
C THR A 134 1.57 22.89 28.24
N GLY A 135 0.61 23.27 29.09
CA GLY A 135 0.78 24.31 30.11
C GLY A 135 0.93 25.74 29.56
N ALA A 136 0.69 25.94 28.26
CA ALA A 136 0.91 27.23 27.59
C ALA A 136 0.02 27.40 26.34
N PRO A 137 -0.27 28.64 25.91
CA PRO A 137 -1.18 28.91 24.80
C PRO A 137 -0.52 28.75 23.41
N TRP A 138 0.12 27.61 23.16
CA TRP A 138 0.68 27.31 21.85
C TRP A 138 -0.44 26.97 20.86
N GLY A 139 -0.33 27.43 19.60
CA GLY A 139 -1.31 27.05 18.57
C GLY A 139 -1.32 25.54 18.34
N VAL A 140 -2.52 24.95 18.21
CA VAL A 140 -2.67 23.51 17.95
C VAL A 140 -2.15 23.18 16.53
N PRO A 141 -1.11 22.35 16.36
CA PRO A 141 -0.49 22.13 15.05
C PRO A 141 -1.35 21.30 14.09
N ASN A 142 -2.31 20.53 14.61
CA ASN A 142 -3.07 19.51 13.87
C ASN A 142 -4.59 19.75 13.87
N ALA A 143 -5.05 21.01 13.97
CA ALA A 143 -6.50 21.32 14.03
C ALA A 143 -7.31 20.81 12.83
N GLY A 144 -6.69 20.63 11.66
CA GLY A 144 -7.34 20.13 10.45
C GLY A 144 -7.45 18.60 10.34
N MET A 145 -6.99 17.83 11.32
CA MET A 145 -6.78 16.38 11.18
C MET A 145 -8.07 15.59 10.89
N TYR A 146 -9.25 16.01 11.35
CA TYR A 146 -10.52 15.33 10.97
C TYR A 146 -10.87 15.40 9.48
N LYS A 147 -10.18 16.24 8.69
CA LYS A 147 -10.45 16.39 7.25
C LYS A 147 -9.80 15.30 6.39
N HIS A 148 -9.26 14.21 6.96
CA HIS A 148 -8.64 13.12 6.20
C HIS A 148 -9.61 12.52 5.16
N ARG A 149 -9.37 12.83 3.86
CA ARG A 149 -10.28 12.56 2.73
C ARG A 149 -9.60 11.85 1.55
N LEU A 150 -8.92 10.73 1.80
CA LEU A 150 -8.62 9.77 0.73
C LEU A 150 -9.64 8.64 0.80
N ARG A 151 -10.53 8.59 -0.19
CA ARG A 151 -11.43 7.45 -0.46
C ARG A 151 -10.92 6.78 -1.73
N LEU A 152 -10.09 5.75 -1.56
CA LEU A 152 -9.59 4.87 -2.62
C LEU A 152 -10.39 3.58 -2.60
#